data_AF-A0A6G2QPZ2-F1
#
_entry.id   AF-A0A6G2QPZ2-F1
#
_cell.length_a   1.000
_cell.length_b   1.000
_cell.length_c   1.000
_cell.angle_alpha   90.00
_cell.angle_beta   90.00
_cell.angle_gamma   90.00
#
_symmetry.space_group_name_H-M   'P 1'
#
loop_
_entity.id
_entity.type
_entity.pdbx_description
1 polymer ?
#
loop_
_entity_poly.entity_id
_entity_poly.type
_entity_poly.pdbx_seq_one_letter_code
_entity_poly.pdbx_strand_id
1 'polypeptide(L)'
;MTFVQLIDCRTSRFEEMDRLMDQWVEQTRGKRTATHAVVGKDRSDAAHVVEIVEFPSYEEAMRNSQLPETDRIFRQMVALCDEMPTFTDLDVARDAQLNTDAARRFFEVLATEDDLSPMTGLVEEHYHDHDPANEQDVIGLDHLRREMDVWRGGFDFSVRIEDQIAQGDRVCTRWSWEGTHKGDFLGIPPTGRKVSMTGTTIFRFGTNGKIVEGWWQYDRLGLMTQLGALEPTEL
;
A
#
# COMPACT_ATOMS: atom_id res chain seq x y z
N MET A 1 -10.74 11.28 12.81
CA MET A 1 -9.34 11.36 12.35
C MET A 1 -8.57 10.30 13.11
N THR A 2 -7.57 9.67 12.49
CA THR A 2 -6.73 8.67 13.15
C THR A 2 -6.13 9.25 14.42
N PHE A 3 -6.12 8.45 15.47
CA PHE A 3 -5.63 8.83 16.79
C PHE A 3 -4.50 7.88 17.19
N VAL A 4 -3.44 8.42 17.79
CA VAL A 4 -2.30 7.65 18.27
C VAL A 4 -2.12 7.92 19.75
N GLN A 5 -1.91 6.87 20.52
CA GLN A 5 -1.46 6.97 21.91
C GLN A 5 -0.01 6.52 22.03
N LEU A 6 0.83 7.36 22.62
CA LEU A 6 2.18 6.99 23.04
C LEU A 6 2.15 6.57 24.50
N ILE A 7 2.70 5.39 24.78
CA ILE A 7 2.93 4.86 26.12
C ILE A 7 4.45 4.82 26.32
N ASP A 8 4.95 5.74 27.12
CA ASP A 8 6.37 5.83 27.47
C ASP A 8 6.58 5.16 28.83
N CYS A 9 7.42 4.13 28.86
CA CYS A 9 7.67 3.36 30.06
C CYS A 9 9.15 3.07 30.24
N ARG A 10 9.56 2.96 31.50
CA ARG A 10 10.88 2.48 31.88
C ARG A 10 10.70 1.17 32.64
N THR A 11 11.32 0.09 32.16
CA THR A 11 11.25 -1.23 32.78
C THR A 11 12.51 -2.05 32.53
N SER A 12 13.02 -2.63 33.62
CA SER A 12 14.03 -3.68 33.63
C SER A 12 13.46 -5.07 33.25
N ARG A 13 12.13 -5.20 33.16
CA ARG A 13 11.38 -6.45 32.99
C ARG A 13 10.61 -6.50 31.67
N PHE A 14 11.22 -6.02 30.59
CA PHE A 14 10.59 -5.95 29.26
C PHE A 14 9.98 -7.28 28.80
N GLU A 15 10.67 -8.42 28.97
CA GLU A 15 10.15 -9.73 28.55
C GLU A 15 8.89 -10.18 29.30
N GLU A 16 8.68 -9.70 30.53
CA GLU A 16 7.43 -9.93 31.26
C GLU A 16 6.32 -9.01 30.75
N MET A 17 6.67 -7.77 30.39
CA MET A 17 5.74 -6.78 29.83
C MET A 17 5.29 -7.18 28.41
N ASP A 18 6.19 -7.67 27.57
CA ASP A 18 5.89 -8.14 26.21
C ASP A 18 4.90 -9.31 26.23
N ARG A 19 5.15 -10.30 27.11
CA ARG A 19 4.21 -11.42 27.33
C ARG A 19 2.86 -10.97 27.86
N LEU A 20 2.81 -9.89 28.63
CA LEU A 20 1.56 -9.31 29.12
C LEU A 20 0.76 -8.67 27.97
N MET A 21 1.44 -8.02 27.02
CA MET A 21 0.82 -7.46 25.82
C MET A 21 0.27 -8.54 24.89
N ASP A 22 0.99 -9.65 24.70
CA ASP A 22 0.47 -10.82 23.97
C ASP A 22 -0.84 -11.35 24.58
N GLN A 23 -0.90 -11.43 25.92
CA GLN A 23 -2.11 -11.85 26.63
C GLN A 23 -3.26 -10.87 26.44
N TRP A 24 -2.97 -9.56 26.41
CA TRP A 24 -3.97 -8.54 26.13
C TRP A 24 -4.55 -8.68 24.72
N VAL A 25 -3.71 -8.89 23.70
CA VAL A 25 -4.15 -9.10 22.31
C VAL A 25 -5.12 -10.27 22.22
N GLU A 26 -4.84 -11.39 22.89
CA GLU A 26 -5.72 -12.56 22.89
C GLU A 26 -7.01 -12.31 23.69
N GLN A 27 -6.92 -11.73 24.89
CA GLN A 27 -8.09 -11.48 25.75
C GLN A 27 -9.06 -10.45 25.18
N THR A 28 -8.55 -9.50 24.39
CA THR A 28 -9.36 -8.46 23.75
C THR A 28 -9.75 -8.80 22.31
N ARG A 29 -9.48 -10.02 21.85
CA ARG A 29 -9.83 -10.48 20.50
C ARG A 29 -11.32 -10.29 20.21
N GLY A 30 -11.61 -9.63 19.10
CA GLY A 30 -12.98 -9.31 18.68
C GLY A 30 -13.66 -8.17 19.46
N LYS A 31 -12.96 -7.54 20.41
CA LYS A 31 -13.44 -6.39 21.19
C LYS A 31 -12.55 -5.15 21.04
N ARG A 32 -11.23 -5.34 20.93
CA ARG A 32 -10.27 -4.23 20.76
C ARG A 32 -10.53 -3.47 19.47
N THR A 33 -10.26 -2.18 19.53
CA THR A 33 -10.39 -1.26 18.40
C THR A 33 -9.03 -0.77 17.91
N ALA A 34 -7.95 -1.09 18.64
CA ALA A 34 -6.57 -0.87 18.19
C ALA A 34 -6.33 -1.63 16.88
N THR A 35 -5.85 -0.92 15.86
CA THR A 35 -5.64 -1.45 14.52
C THR A 35 -4.19 -1.81 14.25
N HIS A 36 -3.26 -1.12 14.92
CA HIS A 36 -1.83 -1.29 14.75
C HIS A 36 -1.11 -0.84 16.03
N ALA A 37 -0.02 -1.53 16.38
CA ALA A 37 0.83 -1.15 17.50
C ALA A 37 2.29 -1.41 17.17
N VAL A 38 3.17 -0.53 17.62
CA VAL A 38 4.63 -0.65 17.47
C VAL A 38 5.26 -0.46 18.83
N VAL A 39 6.05 -1.44 19.27
CA VAL A 39 6.84 -1.36 20.50
C VAL A 39 8.30 -1.11 20.13
N GLY A 40 8.82 0.04 20.54
CA GLY A 40 10.20 0.45 20.36
C GLY A 40 10.97 0.35 21.67
N LYS A 41 12.09 -0.35 21.66
CA LYS A 41 13.07 -0.29 22.73
C LYS A 41 14.13 0.76 22.39
N ASP A 42 14.39 1.70 23.30
CA ASP A 42 15.41 2.70 23.09
C ASP A 42 16.78 2.03 22.95
N ARG A 43 17.48 2.39 21.89
CA ARG A 43 18.81 1.86 21.56
C ARG A 43 19.88 2.34 22.55
N SER A 44 19.73 3.54 23.10
CA SER A 44 20.68 4.16 24.01
C SER A 44 20.39 3.80 25.47
N ASP A 45 19.14 3.43 25.76
CA ASP A 45 18.71 3.03 27.09
C ASP A 45 17.78 1.81 27.02
N ALA A 46 18.35 0.63 27.26
CA ALA A 46 17.60 -0.62 27.18
C ALA A 46 16.48 -0.77 28.23
N ALA A 47 16.37 0.11 29.23
CA ALA A 47 15.23 0.13 30.14
C ALA A 47 14.08 0.98 29.59
N HIS A 48 14.33 1.88 28.65
CA HIS A 48 13.33 2.78 28.09
C HIS A 48 12.62 2.12 26.89
N VAL A 49 11.30 2.07 26.95
CA VAL A 49 10.44 1.43 25.98
C VAL A 49 9.27 2.36 25.67
N VAL A 50 8.98 2.53 24.39
CA VAL A 50 7.88 3.34 23.89
C VAL A 50 6.96 2.44 23.09
N GLU A 51 5.69 2.40 23.44
CA GLU A 51 4.65 1.78 22.62
C GLU A 51 3.82 2.87 21.92
N ILE A 52 3.57 2.66 20.63
CA ILE A 52 2.76 3.52 19.78
C ILE A 52 1.54 2.71 19.37
N VAL A 53 0.35 3.11 19.82
CA VAL A 53 -0.90 2.40 19.52
C VAL A 53 -1.78 3.28 18.65
N GLU A 54 -2.22 2.74 17.52
CA GLU A 54 -3.09 3.43 16.55
C GLU A 54 -4.55 2.98 16.69
N PHE A 55 -5.44 3.96 16.66
CA PHE A 55 -6.88 3.80 16.71
C PHE A 55 -7.57 4.56 15.56
N PRO A 56 -8.73 4.08 15.07
CA PRO A 56 -9.50 4.80 14.06
C PRO A 56 -9.95 6.20 14.50
N SER A 57 -10.15 6.40 15.80
CA SER A 57 -10.45 7.70 16.41
C SER A 57 -10.17 7.71 17.92
N TYR A 58 -10.15 8.91 18.51
CA TYR A 58 -10.09 9.09 19.96
C TYR A 58 -11.23 8.36 20.69
N GLU A 59 -12.46 8.40 20.16
CA GLU A 59 -13.60 7.69 20.75
C GLU A 59 -13.41 6.17 20.76
N GLU A 60 -12.79 5.62 19.71
CA GLU A 60 -12.42 4.20 19.67
C GLU A 60 -11.32 3.88 20.69
N ALA A 61 -10.33 4.77 20.85
CA ALA A 61 -9.31 4.63 21.88
C ALA A 61 -9.92 4.62 23.29
N MET A 62 -10.85 5.53 23.57
CA MET A 62 -11.54 5.57 24.86
C MET A 62 -12.40 4.35 25.12
N ARG A 63 -13.11 3.83 24.11
CA ARG A 63 -13.85 2.57 24.21
C ARG A 63 -12.92 1.40 24.53
N ASN A 64 -11.74 1.35 23.90
CA ASN A 64 -10.73 0.32 24.16
C ASN A 64 -10.18 0.41 25.59
N SER A 65 -9.89 1.62 26.08
CA SER A 65 -9.40 1.85 27.44
C SER A 65 -10.43 1.50 28.51
N GLN A 66 -11.72 1.66 28.22
CA GLN A 66 -12.80 1.29 29.14
C GLN A 66 -13.10 -0.21 29.20
N LEU A 67 -12.40 -1.06 28.42
CA LEU A 67 -12.54 -2.50 28.52
C LEU A 67 -11.98 -2.99 29.87
N PRO A 68 -12.72 -3.80 30.65
CA PRO A 68 -12.23 -4.37 31.91
C PRO A 68 -10.91 -5.14 31.75
N GLU A 69 -10.72 -5.79 30.60
CA GLU A 69 -9.50 -6.50 30.24
C GLU A 69 -8.32 -5.52 30.06
N THR A 70 -8.54 -4.37 29.43
CA THR A 70 -7.52 -3.32 29.25
C THR A 70 -7.14 -2.71 30.60
N ASP A 71 -8.11 -2.37 31.45
CA ASP A 71 -7.85 -1.84 32.81
C ASP A 71 -7.04 -2.81 33.69
N ARG A 72 -7.25 -4.12 33.52
CA ARG A 72 -6.51 -5.15 34.24
C ARG A 72 -5.05 -5.21 33.76
N ILE A 73 -4.87 -5.30 32.44
CA ILE A 73 -3.56 -5.36 31.82
C ILE A 73 -2.76 -4.09 32.13
N PHE A 74 -3.39 -2.92 32.05
CA PHE A 74 -2.78 -1.64 32.39
C PHE A 74 -2.20 -1.64 33.81
N ARG A 75 -2.96 -2.11 34.81
CA ARG A 75 -2.46 -2.20 36.19
C ARG A 75 -1.27 -3.17 36.32
N GLN A 76 -1.28 -4.25 35.57
CA GLN A 76 -0.16 -5.20 35.54
C GLN A 76 1.06 -4.60 34.85
N MET A 77 0.87 -3.84 33.76
CA MET A 77 1.92 -3.12 33.05
C MET A 77 2.59 -2.10 33.97
N VAL A 78 1.80 -1.25 34.65
CA VAL A 78 2.32 -0.27 35.62
C VAL A 78 3.15 -0.95 36.73
N ALA A 79 2.76 -2.13 37.18
CA ALA A 79 3.51 -2.89 38.19
C ALA A 79 4.83 -3.49 37.65
N LEU A 80 4.97 -3.61 36.33
CA LEU A 80 6.18 -4.07 35.66
C LEU A 80 7.14 -2.91 35.33
N CYS A 81 6.65 -1.67 35.30
CA CYS A 81 7.49 -0.49 35.13
C CYS A 81 8.32 -0.19 36.40
N ASP A 82 9.54 0.29 36.19
CA ASP A 82 10.42 0.80 37.25
C ASP A 82 9.97 2.22 37.70
N GLU A 83 9.25 2.91 36.82
CA GLU A 83 8.74 4.28 37.00
C GLU A 83 7.28 4.35 36.51
N MET A 84 6.52 5.37 36.91
CA MET A 84 5.15 5.53 36.41
C MET A 84 5.19 5.82 34.90
N PRO A 85 4.52 5.02 34.05
CA PRO A 85 4.50 5.27 32.62
C PRO A 85 3.74 6.57 32.31
N THR A 86 4.09 7.20 31.20
CA THR A 86 3.39 8.40 30.71
C THR A 86 2.59 8.08 29.45
N PHE A 87 1.48 8.79 29.30
CA PHE A 87 0.53 8.59 28.20
C PHE A 87 0.37 9.91 27.46
N THR A 88 0.66 9.91 26.17
CA THR A 88 0.47 11.08 25.31
C THR A 88 -0.55 10.77 24.23
N ASP A 89 -1.64 11.54 24.25
CA ASP A 89 -2.72 11.45 23.30
C ASP A 89 -2.44 12.37 22.10
N LEU A 90 -2.39 11.81 20.89
CA LEU A 90 -2.00 12.52 19.67
C LEU A 90 -3.07 12.42 18.58
N ASP A 91 -3.50 13.57 18.09
CA ASP A 91 -4.17 13.67 16.80
C ASP A 91 -3.13 13.58 15.68
N VAL A 92 -3.31 12.65 14.75
CA VAL A 92 -2.38 12.49 13.62
C VAL A 92 -2.50 13.70 12.69
N ALA A 93 -1.49 14.56 12.71
CA ALA A 93 -1.44 15.74 11.86
C ALA A 93 -1.05 15.42 10.40
N ARG A 94 -0.22 14.39 10.19
CA ARG A 94 0.23 13.94 8.87
C ARG A 94 0.68 12.48 8.95
N ASP A 95 0.17 11.66 8.04
CA ASP A 95 0.67 10.33 7.73
C ASP A 95 1.18 10.33 6.28
N ALA A 96 2.50 10.15 6.09
CA ALA A 96 3.14 10.27 4.78
C ALA A 96 3.53 8.88 4.26
N GLN A 97 2.75 8.35 3.32
CA GLN A 97 2.95 7.04 2.71
C GLN A 97 3.79 7.16 1.43
N LEU A 98 5.08 7.44 1.57
CA LEU A 98 5.95 7.86 0.45
C LEU A 98 5.99 6.88 -0.74
N ASN A 99 6.01 5.57 -0.48
CA ASN A 99 5.98 4.56 -1.54
C ASN A 99 4.61 4.53 -2.26
N THR A 100 3.51 4.72 -1.52
CA THR A 100 2.16 4.82 -2.06
C THR A 100 2.02 6.04 -2.97
N ASP A 101 2.56 7.18 -2.53
CA ASP A 101 2.60 8.42 -3.31
C ASP A 101 3.45 8.25 -4.58
N ALA A 102 4.61 7.58 -4.49
CA ALA A 102 5.45 7.28 -5.63
C ALA A 102 4.77 6.33 -6.64
N ALA A 103 4.09 5.27 -6.16
CA ALA A 103 3.29 4.38 -7.01
C ALA A 103 2.15 5.12 -7.70
N ARG A 104 1.49 6.05 -7.01
CA ARG A 104 0.45 6.90 -7.60
C ARG A 104 1.01 7.80 -8.70
N ARG A 105 2.14 8.44 -8.40
CA ARG A 105 2.82 9.31 -9.36
C ARG A 105 3.26 8.54 -10.61
N PHE A 106 3.63 7.27 -10.48
CA PHE A 106 3.92 6.41 -11.63
C PHE A 106 2.71 6.33 -12.59
N PHE A 107 1.52 6.00 -12.09
CA PHE A 107 0.31 5.95 -12.94
C PHE A 107 -0.09 7.31 -13.53
N GLU A 108 0.08 8.40 -12.78
CA GLU A 108 -0.18 9.75 -13.28
C GLU A 108 0.72 10.07 -14.49
N VAL A 109 2.03 9.85 -14.36
CA VAL A 109 2.97 10.10 -15.45
C VAL A 109 2.66 9.22 -16.68
N LEU A 110 2.30 7.96 -16.48
CA LEU A 110 1.87 7.08 -17.58
C LEU A 110 0.59 7.60 -18.27
N ALA A 111 -0.35 8.18 -17.53
CA ALA A 111 -1.63 8.62 -18.07
C ALA A 111 -1.58 10.03 -18.70
N THR A 112 -0.73 10.94 -18.21
CA THR A 112 -0.81 12.36 -18.57
C THR A 112 0.39 12.92 -19.31
N GLU A 113 1.58 12.29 -19.19
CA GLU A 113 2.81 12.86 -19.73
C GLU A 113 3.19 12.19 -21.05
N ASP A 114 3.29 12.95 -22.14
CA ASP A 114 3.79 12.44 -23.42
C ASP A 114 5.24 11.96 -23.30
N ASP A 115 6.05 12.67 -22.50
CA ASP A 115 7.43 12.31 -22.18
C ASP A 115 7.54 11.56 -20.86
N LEU A 116 8.06 10.33 -20.92
CA LEU A 116 8.26 9.46 -19.75
C LEU A 116 9.60 9.71 -19.03
N SER A 117 10.34 10.78 -19.34
CA SER A 117 11.56 11.13 -18.61
C SER A 117 11.40 11.26 -17.07
N PRO A 118 10.24 11.69 -16.50
CA PRO A 118 10.02 11.65 -15.05
C PRO A 118 10.09 10.24 -14.43
N MET A 119 9.91 9.17 -15.21
CA MET A 119 10.01 7.78 -14.74
C MET A 119 11.38 7.46 -14.14
N THR A 120 12.45 8.12 -14.59
CA THR A 120 13.81 7.91 -14.06
C THR A 120 13.94 8.28 -12.58
N GLY A 121 13.08 9.15 -12.07
CA GLY A 121 12.98 9.49 -10.65
C GLY A 121 12.15 8.50 -9.83
N LEU A 122 11.30 7.70 -10.48
CA LEU A 122 10.32 6.82 -9.83
C LEU A 122 10.71 5.34 -9.92
N VAL A 123 11.45 4.96 -10.95
CA VAL A 123 11.73 3.58 -11.32
C VAL A 123 13.24 3.40 -11.47
N GLU A 124 13.75 2.27 -11.01
CA GLU A 124 15.15 1.87 -11.19
C GLU A 124 15.48 1.55 -12.65
N GLU A 125 16.74 1.77 -13.03
CA GLU A 125 17.20 1.51 -14.39
C GLU A 125 17.03 0.03 -14.80
N HIS A 126 17.23 -0.87 -13.83
CA HIS A 126 17.12 -2.32 -14.00
C HIS A 126 15.79 -2.85 -13.46
N TYR A 127 14.70 -2.09 -13.60
CA TYR A 127 13.36 -2.51 -13.20
C TYR A 127 12.95 -3.83 -13.86
N HIS A 128 12.43 -4.76 -13.06
CA HIS A 128 11.90 -6.04 -13.53
C HIS A 128 10.38 -5.96 -13.71
N ASP A 129 9.91 -6.10 -14.95
CA ASP A 129 8.51 -6.04 -15.31
C ASP A 129 7.94 -7.44 -15.57
N HIS A 130 6.95 -7.83 -14.78
CA HIS A 130 6.20 -9.08 -14.90
C HIS A 130 4.79 -8.78 -15.42
N ASP A 131 4.67 -8.52 -16.73
CA ASP A 131 3.39 -8.42 -17.42
C ASP A 131 3.01 -9.77 -18.06
N PRO A 132 1.86 -10.38 -17.72
CA PRO A 132 1.40 -11.63 -18.33
C PRO A 132 1.14 -11.55 -19.85
N ALA A 133 1.11 -10.35 -20.44
CA ALA A 133 1.05 -10.17 -21.89
C ALA A 133 2.40 -10.40 -22.59
N ASN A 134 3.51 -10.45 -21.85
CA ASN A 134 4.85 -10.67 -22.38
C ASN A 134 5.26 -12.15 -22.19
N GLU A 135 5.97 -12.72 -23.18
CA GLU A 135 6.45 -14.12 -23.11
C GLU A 135 7.52 -14.32 -22.02
N GLN A 136 8.26 -13.26 -21.69
CA GLN A 136 9.34 -13.25 -20.70
C GLN A 136 9.30 -11.95 -19.92
N ASP A 137 9.81 -12.00 -18.70
CA ASP A 137 10.06 -10.81 -17.89
C ASP A 137 10.95 -9.82 -18.64
N VAL A 138 10.63 -8.54 -18.51
CA VAL A 138 11.38 -7.50 -19.18
C VAL A 138 12.18 -6.68 -18.19
N ILE A 139 13.41 -6.33 -18.57
CA ILE A 139 14.33 -5.56 -17.73
C ILE A 139 14.52 -4.17 -18.33
N GLY A 140 14.28 -3.16 -17.52
CA GLY A 140 14.56 -1.75 -17.78
C GLY A 140 13.43 -0.97 -18.46
N LEU A 141 13.57 0.36 -18.43
CA LEU A 141 12.51 1.31 -18.80
C LEU A 141 12.22 1.40 -20.30
N ASP A 142 13.13 0.94 -21.16
CA ASP A 142 12.97 1.05 -22.61
C ASP A 142 11.82 0.20 -23.15
N HIS A 143 11.49 -0.89 -22.46
CA HIS A 143 10.32 -1.68 -22.81
C HIS A 143 9.02 -0.98 -22.43
N LEU A 144 8.93 -0.47 -21.20
CA LEU A 144 7.78 0.30 -20.72
C LEU A 144 7.47 1.47 -21.67
N ARG A 145 8.49 2.18 -22.16
CA ARG A 145 8.33 3.26 -23.14
C ARG A 145 7.69 2.76 -24.44
N ARG A 146 8.22 1.68 -25.01
CA ARG A 146 7.71 1.09 -26.26
C ARG A 146 6.28 0.55 -26.10
N GLU A 147 5.97 -0.09 -24.98
CA GLU A 147 4.60 -0.53 -24.70
C GLU A 147 3.65 0.67 -24.59
N MET A 148 4.08 1.73 -23.91
CA MET A 148 3.24 2.92 -23.78
C MET A 148 3.00 3.61 -25.13
N ASP A 149 3.97 3.60 -26.04
CA ASP A 149 3.78 4.07 -27.42
C ASP A 149 2.72 3.24 -28.16
N VAL A 150 2.72 1.92 -28.00
CA VAL A 150 1.68 1.03 -28.58
C VAL A 150 0.30 1.36 -28.00
N TRP A 151 0.20 1.52 -26.68
CA TRP A 151 -1.06 1.84 -26.02
C TRP A 151 -1.61 3.22 -26.42
N ARG A 152 -0.76 4.25 -26.47
CA ARG A 152 -1.16 5.62 -26.87
C ARG A 152 -1.43 5.75 -28.37
N GLY A 153 -0.79 4.91 -29.18
CA GLY A 153 -1.07 4.78 -30.60
C GLY A 153 -2.45 4.17 -30.84
N GLY A 154 -2.79 3.09 -30.13
CA GLY A 154 -4.06 2.39 -30.25
C GLY A 154 -5.24 3.12 -29.61
N PHE A 155 -5.02 3.82 -28.49
CA PHE A 155 -6.09 4.38 -27.66
C PHE A 155 -5.85 5.83 -27.25
N ASP A 156 -6.94 6.58 -27.14
CA ASP A 156 -7.02 7.74 -26.24
C ASP A 156 -7.62 7.27 -24.93
N PHE A 157 -6.87 7.34 -23.83
CA PHE A 157 -7.24 6.66 -22.58
C PHE A 157 -6.92 7.47 -21.33
N SER A 158 -7.55 7.06 -20.23
CA SER A 158 -7.27 7.54 -18.89
C SER A 158 -7.18 6.37 -17.91
N VAL A 159 -6.40 6.57 -16.84
CA VAL A 159 -6.28 5.64 -15.72
C VAL A 159 -6.79 6.32 -14.47
N ARG A 160 -7.58 5.59 -13.69
CA ARG A 160 -8.02 6.00 -12.37
C ARG A 160 -7.52 4.99 -11.34
N ILE A 161 -6.87 5.50 -10.30
CA ILE A 161 -6.52 4.70 -9.13
C ILE A 161 -7.77 4.57 -8.26
N GLU A 162 -8.16 3.33 -8.01
CA GLU A 162 -9.33 2.99 -7.20
C GLU A 162 -8.95 2.72 -5.75
N ASP A 163 -7.78 2.12 -5.52
CA ASP A 163 -7.29 1.81 -4.18
C ASP A 163 -5.78 1.58 -4.16
N GLN A 164 -5.14 1.81 -3.01
CA GLN A 164 -3.73 1.49 -2.78
C GLN A 164 -3.50 0.91 -1.38
N ILE A 165 -2.78 -0.21 -1.33
CA ILE A 165 -2.45 -0.91 -0.08
C ILE A 165 -0.94 -1.10 -0.05
N ALA A 166 -0.29 -0.59 1.01
CA ALA A 166 1.15 -0.71 1.21
C ALA A 166 1.47 -1.66 2.37
N GLN A 167 2.49 -2.50 2.18
CA GLN A 167 3.05 -3.34 3.23
C GLN A 167 4.54 -3.54 3.00
N GLY A 168 5.35 -3.11 3.97
CA GLY A 168 6.80 -3.15 3.86
C GLY A 168 7.31 -2.35 2.65
N ASP A 169 8.04 -3.01 1.76
CA ASP A 169 8.57 -2.44 0.52
C ASP A 169 7.63 -2.59 -0.68
N ARG A 170 6.37 -3.03 -0.49
CA ARG A 170 5.43 -3.26 -1.58
C ARG A 170 4.21 -2.37 -1.52
N VAL A 171 3.72 -1.97 -2.71
CA VAL A 171 2.46 -1.25 -2.89
C VAL A 171 1.62 -1.97 -3.93
N CYS A 172 0.44 -2.44 -3.53
CA CYS A 172 -0.60 -2.93 -4.43
C CYS A 172 -1.49 -1.76 -4.83
N THR A 173 -1.66 -1.52 -6.13
CA THR A 173 -2.52 -0.47 -6.68
C THR A 173 -3.60 -1.11 -7.54
N ARG A 174 -4.86 -0.92 -7.16
CA ARG A 174 -6.02 -1.28 -7.98
C ARG A 174 -6.43 -0.09 -8.82
N TRP A 175 -6.65 -0.32 -10.10
CA TRP A 175 -6.93 0.75 -11.06
C TRP A 175 -8.00 0.34 -12.06
N SER A 176 -8.70 1.34 -12.60
CA SER A 176 -9.53 1.22 -13.79
C SER A 176 -8.89 1.99 -14.94
N TRP A 177 -9.11 1.49 -16.14
CA TRP A 177 -8.65 2.10 -17.39
C TRP A 177 -9.84 2.22 -18.32
N GLU A 178 -9.99 3.38 -18.94
CA GLU A 178 -11.02 3.65 -19.94
C GLU A 178 -10.36 4.27 -21.17
N GLY A 179 -10.71 3.79 -22.36
CA GLY A 179 -10.13 4.30 -23.59
C GLY A 179 -11.03 4.20 -24.81
N THR A 180 -10.75 5.05 -25.80
CA THR A 180 -11.38 5.03 -27.12
C THR A 180 -10.38 4.44 -28.12
N HIS A 181 -10.77 3.36 -28.79
CA HIS A 181 -9.92 2.68 -29.78
C HIS A 181 -9.82 3.51 -31.08
N LYS A 182 -8.71 4.22 -31.25
CA LYS A 182 -8.50 5.23 -32.29
C LYS A 182 -7.44 4.86 -33.32
N GLY A 183 -6.55 3.92 -33.01
CA GLY A 183 -5.47 3.47 -33.88
C GLY A 183 -5.49 1.96 -34.08
N ASP A 184 -4.49 1.46 -34.80
CA ASP A 184 -4.23 0.01 -34.81
C ASP A 184 -3.75 -0.42 -33.42
N PHE A 185 -4.28 -1.53 -32.93
CA PHE A 185 -3.83 -2.13 -31.69
C PHE A 185 -3.68 -3.64 -31.85
N LEU A 186 -2.42 -4.11 -31.83
CA LEU A 186 -2.07 -5.51 -32.07
C LEU A 186 -2.68 -6.08 -33.37
N GLY A 187 -2.70 -5.28 -34.44
CA GLY A 187 -3.25 -5.67 -35.74
C GLY A 187 -4.78 -5.59 -35.84
N ILE A 188 -5.45 -5.07 -34.81
CA ILE A 188 -6.89 -4.78 -34.85
C ILE A 188 -7.05 -3.33 -35.35
N PRO A 189 -7.73 -3.12 -36.51
CA PRO A 189 -7.99 -1.78 -37.02
C PRO A 189 -8.84 -0.93 -36.04
N PRO A 190 -8.74 0.40 -36.08
CA PRO A 190 -9.45 1.28 -35.17
C PRO A 190 -10.97 1.08 -35.28
N THR A 191 -11.59 0.72 -34.16
CA THR A 191 -13.03 0.40 -34.11
C THR A 191 -13.88 1.60 -33.71
N GLY A 192 -13.28 2.66 -33.16
CA GLY A 192 -13.97 3.81 -32.59
C GLY A 192 -14.75 3.52 -31.30
N ARG A 193 -14.67 2.29 -30.77
CA ARG A 193 -15.40 1.88 -29.57
C ARG A 193 -14.76 2.48 -28.32
N LYS A 194 -15.61 2.84 -27.36
CA LYS A 194 -15.19 3.06 -25.98
C LYS A 194 -15.15 1.72 -25.27
N VAL A 195 -14.04 1.44 -24.61
CA VAL A 195 -13.78 0.18 -23.93
C VAL A 195 -13.14 0.46 -22.58
N SER A 196 -13.31 -0.46 -21.64
CA SER A 196 -12.79 -0.32 -20.29
C SER A 196 -12.20 -1.64 -19.80
N MET A 197 -11.23 -1.56 -18.91
CA MET A 197 -10.70 -2.71 -18.18
C MET A 197 -10.31 -2.32 -16.76
N THR A 198 -10.23 -3.30 -15.88
CA THR A 198 -9.69 -3.14 -14.54
C THR A 198 -8.39 -3.91 -14.40
N GLY A 199 -7.54 -3.45 -13.51
CA GLY A 199 -6.31 -4.13 -13.19
C GLY A 199 -5.84 -3.89 -11.77
N THR A 200 -4.82 -4.63 -11.42
CA THR A 200 -4.06 -4.51 -10.19
C THR A 200 -2.58 -4.65 -10.52
N THR A 201 -1.78 -3.77 -9.94
CA THR A 201 -0.33 -3.82 -10.06
C THR A 201 0.29 -3.84 -8.69
N ILE A 202 1.23 -4.74 -8.45
CA ILE A 202 2.06 -4.73 -7.24
C ILE A 202 3.41 -4.18 -7.63
N PHE A 203 3.88 -3.12 -6.97
CA PHE A 203 5.24 -2.64 -7.09
C PHE A 203 6.05 -2.99 -5.85
N ARG A 204 7.30 -3.39 -6.05
CA ARG A 204 8.32 -3.46 -4.99
C ARG A 204 9.26 -2.27 -5.10
N PHE A 205 9.66 -1.73 -3.95
CA PHE A 205 10.50 -0.55 -3.81
C PHE A 205 11.89 -0.91 -3.28
N GLY A 206 12.91 -0.25 -3.82
CA GLY A 206 14.28 -0.30 -3.32
C GLY A 206 14.49 0.60 -2.09
N THR A 207 15.68 0.51 -1.49
CA THR A 207 16.06 1.33 -0.33
C THR A 207 16.12 2.83 -0.61
N ASN A 208 16.18 3.22 -1.89
CA ASN A 208 16.14 4.61 -2.35
C ASN A 208 14.73 5.12 -2.67
N GLY A 209 13.69 4.32 -2.43
CA GLY A 209 12.29 4.70 -2.69
C GLY A 209 11.88 4.63 -4.16
N LYS A 210 12.67 3.99 -5.02
CA LYS A 210 12.30 3.73 -6.43
C LYS A 210 11.69 2.35 -6.61
N ILE A 211 10.81 2.23 -7.60
CA ILE A 211 10.23 0.96 -8.03
C ILE A 211 11.31 0.12 -8.70
N VAL A 212 11.49 -1.12 -8.22
CA VAL A 212 12.52 -2.05 -8.72
C VAL A 212 11.94 -3.27 -9.40
N GLU A 213 10.65 -3.57 -9.16
CA GLU A 213 9.96 -4.72 -9.71
C GLU A 213 8.45 -4.47 -9.71
N GLY A 214 7.75 -4.98 -10.72
CA GLY A 214 6.31 -4.81 -10.85
C GLY A 214 5.62 -6.05 -11.41
N TRP A 215 4.48 -6.40 -10.83
CA TRP A 215 3.63 -7.51 -11.27
C TRP A 215 2.26 -6.97 -11.69
N TRP A 216 1.90 -7.18 -12.95
CA TRP A 216 0.65 -6.70 -13.53
C TRP A 216 -0.38 -7.81 -13.63
N GLN A 217 -1.64 -7.49 -13.35
CA GLN A 217 -2.79 -8.36 -13.58
C GLN A 217 -3.96 -7.49 -14.04
N TYR A 218 -4.49 -7.72 -15.24
CA TYR A 218 -5.56 -6.88 -15.80
C TYR A 218 -6.43 -7.65 -16.81
N ASP A 219 -7.64 -7.16 -17.03
CA ASP A 219 -8.65 -7.81 -17.88
C ASP A 219 -8.36 -7.65 -19.39
N ARG A 220 -7.26 -8.26 -19.85
CA ARG A 220 -6.87 -8.26 -21.26
C ARG A 220 -7.88 -9.01 -22.11
N LEU A 221 -8.44 -10.11 -21.62
CA LEU A 221 -9.43 -10.92 -22.33
C LEU A 221 -10.72 -10.11 -22.58
N GLY A 222 -11.23 -9.44 -21.56
CA GLY A 222 -12.40 -8.56 -21.67
C GLY A 222 -12.15 -7.39 -22.61
N LEU A 223 -10.95 -6.80 -22.61
CA LEU A 223 -10.58 -5.77 -23.59
C LEU A 223 -10.65 -6.31 -25.03
N MET A 224 -10.03 -7.46 -25.31
CA MET A 224 -10.01 -8.05 -26.66
C MET A 224 -11.42 -8.43 -27.15
N THR A 225 -12.29 -8.88 -26.24
CA THR A 225 -13.71 -9.14 -26.52
C THR A 225 -14.45 -7.85 -26.91
N GLN A 226 -14.25 -6.76 -26.17
CA GLN A 226 -14.85 -5.45 -26.49
C GLN A 226 -14.37 -4.89 -27.84
N LEU A 227 -13.13 -5.20 -28.24
CA LEU A 227 -12.58 -4.86 -29.55
C LEU A 227 -13.13 -5.75 -30.69
N GLY A 228 -13.82 -6.84 -30.37
CA GLY A 228 -14.35 -7.80 -31.34
C GLY A 228 -13.31 -8.77 -31.90
N ALA A 229 -12.17 -8.92 -31.22
CA ALA A 229 -11.12 -9.86 -31.61
C ALA A 229 -11.35 -11.28 -31.06
N LEU A 230 -12.19 -11.41 -30.04
CA LEU A 230 -12.58 -12.67 -29.43
C LEU A 230 -14.09 -12.71 -29.24
N GLU A 231 -14.67 -13.89 -29.44
CA GLU A 231 -16.07 -14.17 -29.10
C GLU A 231 -16.16 -14.48 -27.59
N PRO A 232 -17.15 -13.92 -26.86
CA PRO A 232 -17.37 -14.29 -25.47
C PRO A 232 -17.68 -15.78 -25.38
N THR A 233 -16.98 -16.50 -24.51
CA THR A 233 -17.35 -17.88 -24.20
C THR A 233 -18.48 -17.87 -23.18
N GLU A 234 -19.58 -18.59 -23.45
CA GLU A 234 -20.63 -18.81 -22.45
C GLU A 234 -20.08 -19.70 -21.31
N LEU A 235 -20.33 -19.30 -20.06
CA LEU A 235 -19.95 -20.04 -18.85
C LEU A 235 -21.02 -21.06 -18.45
#